data_AF-A0A1F3C3R6-F1
#
_entry.id   AF-A0A1F3C3R6-F1
#
_cell.length_a   1.000
_cell.length_b   1.000
_cell.length_c   1.000
_cell.angle_alpha   90.00
_cell.angle_beta   90.00
_cell.angle_gamma   90.00
#
_symmetry.space_group_name_H-M   'P 1'
#
loop_
_entity.id
_entity.type
_entity.pdbx_description
1 polymer ?
#
loop_
_entity_poly.entity_id
_entity_poly.type
_entity_poly.pdbx_seq_one_letter_code
_entity_poly.pdbx_strand_id
1 'polypeptide(L)'
;MKERHVGVEAGNLDQERLRALPTRQLVTELAQKAWLLAHQEVALARSEVREDLRSEIRMASALGVAGVCGIVTLQLLLVALVLGLAEAGVVRGWLAALLAAAVVLAIGTAAGLIGWGKRVRAPLDATRRSVQENVRWVKEHLA
;
A
#
# COMPACT_ATOMS: atom_id res chain seq x y z
N MET A 1 -12.49 -16.52 56.03
CA MET A 1 -12.96 -17.68 55.25
C MET A 1 -14.37 -17.47 54.66
N LYS A 2 -14.81 -16.22 54.37
CA LYS A 2 -16.21 -15.90 54.01
C LYS A 2 -16.41 -15.34 52.59
N GLU A 3 -15.33 -15.01 51.89
CA GLU A 3 -15.35 -14.41 50.54
C GLU A 3 -15.59 -15.44 49.41
N ARG A 4 -15.33 -16.73 49.64
CA ARG A 4 -15.40 -17.77 48.59
C ARG A 4 -16.84 -18.17 48.24
N HIS A 5 -17.83 -17.89 49.10
CA HIS A 5 -19.22 -18.33 48.88
C HIS A 5 -20.05 -17.33 48.05
N VAL A 6 -19.70 -16.04 48.06
CA VAL A 6 -20.49 -15.00 47.36
C VAL A 6 -20.25 -15.03 45.84
N GLY A 7 -19.02 -15.32 45.39
CA GLY A 7 -18.70 -15.44 43.97
C GLY A 7 -19.32 -16.67 43.29
N VAL A 8 -19.67 -17.71 44.04
CA VAL A 8 -20.30 -18.94 43.52
C VAL A 8 -21.79 -18.75 43.31
N GLU A 9 -22.49 -17.98 44.16
CA GLU A 9 -23.91 -17.66 43.97
C GLU A 9 -24.14 -16.71 42.78
N ALA A 10 -23.32 -15.66 42.62
CA ALA A 10 -23.48 -14.70 41.52
C ALA A 10 -23.32 -15.37 40.14
N GLY A 11 -22.30 -16.24 39.98
CA GLY A 11 -22.11 -17.00 38.74
C GLY A 11 -23.23 -17.98 38.44
N ASN A 12 -23.85 -18.57 39.47
CA ASN A 12 -24.96 -19.52 39.29
C ASN A 12 -26.28 -18.82 38.90
N LEU A 13 -26.52 -17.60 39.40
CA LEU A 13 -27.68 -16.77 39.03
C LEU A 13 -27.59 -16.29 37.57
N ASP A 14 -26.38 -15.93 37.11
CA ASP A 14 -26.14 -15.62 35.70
C ASP A 14 -26.34 -16.85 34.81
N GLN A 15 -25.89 -18.02 35.28
CA GLN A 15 -26.02 -19.28 34.54
C GLN A 15 -27.46 -19.79 34.45
N GLU A 16 -28.28 -19.62 35.49
CA GLU A 16 -29.72 -19.91 35.48
C GLU A 16 -30.49 -18.89 34.64
N ARG A 17 -30.13 -17.61 34.69
CA ARG A 17 -30.74 -16.55 33.87
C ARG A 17 -30.38 -16.72 32.38
N LEU A 18 -29.17 -17.17 32.06
CA LEU A 18 -28.73 -17.54 30.71
C LEU A 18 -29.40 -18.82 30.19
N ARG A 19 -29.75 -19.77 31.08
CA ARG A 19 -30.51 -20.99 30.75
C ARG A 19 -32.02 -20.77 30.63
N ALA A 20 -32.55 -19.74 31.30
CA ALA A 20 -33.96 -19.36 31.27
C ALA A 20 -34.33 -18.40 30.12
N LEU A 21 -33.35 -17.85 29.41
CA LEU A 21 -33.59 -17.11 28.18
C LEU A 21 -33.88 -18.12 27.04
N PRO A 22 -34.95 -17.93 26.26
CA PRO A 22 -35.24 -18.79 25.12
C PRO A 22 -34.03 -18.80 24.19
N THR A 23 -33.57 -19.98 23.75
CA THR A 23 -32.40 -20.17 22.88
C THR A 23 -32.42 -19.25 21.65
N ARG A 24 -33.63 -18.88 21.19
CA ARG A 24 -33.85 -17.88 20.13
C ARG A 24 -33.32 -16.48 20.48
N GLN A 25 -33.45 -15.99 21.71
CA GLN A 25 -32.96 -14.67 22.11
C GLN A 25 -31.42 -14.61 22.14
N LEU A 26 -30.74 -15.65 22.62
CA LEU A 26 -29.27 -15.71 22.55
C LEU A 26 -28.77 -15.71 21.10
N VAL A 27 -29.40 -16.50 20.22
CA VAL A 27 -29.06 -16.53 18.79
C VAL A 27 -29.29 -15.15 18.15
N THR A 28 -30.36 -14.45 18.55
CA THR A 28 -30.66 -13.10 18.04
C THR A 28 -29.63 -12.08 18.51
N GLU A 29 -29.22 -12.11 19.79
CA GLU A 29 -28.16 -11.22 20.30
C GLU A 29 -26.78 -11.53 19.70
N LEU A 30 -26.43 -12.81 19.51
CA LEU A 30 -25.20 -13.21 18.83
C LEU A 30 -25.18 -12.74 17.37
N ALA A 31 -26.30 -12.87 16.66
CA ALA A 31 -26.44 -12.38 15.29
C ALA A 31 -26.29 -10.85 15.21
N GLN A 32 -26.89 -10.11 16.15
CA GLN A 32 -26.74 -8.66 16.23
C GLN A 32 -25.30 -8.23 16.55
N LYS A 33 -24.63 -8.91 17.49
CA LYS A 33 -23.23 -8.64 17.84
C LYS A 33 -22.28 -8.99 16.69
N ALA A 34 -22.53 -10.10 15.99
CA ALA A 34 -21.76 -10.49 14.81
C ALA A 34 -21.91 -9.47 13.67
N TRP A 35 -23.13 -8.98 13.42
CA TRP A 35 -23.38 -7.93 12.44
C TRP A 35 -22.68 -6.62 12.81
N LEU A 36 -22.73 -6.22 14.08
CA LEU A 36 -22.06 -5.01 14.58
C LEU A 36 -20.52 -5.12 14.46
N LEU A 37 -19.96 -6.30 14.74
CA LEU A 37 -18.53 -6.54 14.61
C LEU A 37 -18.10 -6.54 13.14
N ALA A 38 -18.86 -7.20 12.27
CA ALA A 38 -18.62 -7.17 10.83
C ALA A 38 -18.63 -5.73 10.27
N HIS A 39 -19.56 -4.89 10.72
CA HIS A 39 -19.62 -3.49 10.31
C HIS A 39 -18.40 -2.70 10.79
N GLN A 40 -17.93 -2.96 12.02
CA GLN A 40 -16.72 -2.35 12.57
C GLN A 40 -15.45 -2.80 11.83
N GLU A 41 -15.27 -4.09 11.56
CA GLU A 41 -14.14 -4.60 10.79
C GLU A 41 -14.09 -4.00 9.39
N VAL A 42 -15.24 -3.86 8.72
CA VAL A 42 -15.32 -3.17 7.42
C VAL A 42 -14.96 -1.69 7.55
N ALA A 43 -15.42 -1.01 8.59
CA ALA A 43 -15.07 0.39 8.84
C ALA A 43 -13.57 0.55 9.15
N LEU A 44 -12.99 -0.38 9.92
CA LEU A 44 -11.59 -0.40 10.29
C LEU A 44 -10.71 -0.67 9.06
N ALA A 45 -10.99 -1.74 8.31
CA ALA A 45 -10.28 -2.06 7.07
C ALA A 45 -10.34 -0.92 6.06
N ARG A 46 -11.50 -0.23 5.93
CA ARG A 46 -11.58 0.98 5.09
C ARG A 46 -10.68 2.11 5.60
N SER A 47 -10.60 2.30 6.91
CA SER A 47 -9.77 3.37 7.50
C SER A 47 -8.28 3.09 7.33
N GLU A 48 -7.87 1.83 7.52
CA GLU A 48 -6.48 1.38 7.36
C GLU A 48 -6.04 1.50 5.90
N VAL A 49 -6.83 0.97 4.96
CA VAL A 49 -6.59 1.14 3.51
C VAL A 49 -6.47 2.62 3.14
N ARG A 50 -7.32 3.49 3.69
CA ARG A 50 -7.26 4.92 3.39
C ARG A 50 -5.98 5.58 3.92
N GLU A 51 -5.54 5.23 5.12
CA GLU A 51 -4.31 5.77 5.70
C GLU A 51 -3.07 5.24 4.97
N ASP A 52 -3.05 3.94 4.65
CA ASP A 52 -2.01 3.32 3.84
C ASP A 52 -1.89 4.01 2.49
N LEU A 53 -3.00 4.17 1.76
CA LEU A 53 -3.01 4.89 0.48
C LEU A 53 -2.50 6.33 0.64
N ARG A 54 -2.90 7.04 1.70
CA ARG A 54 -2.46 8.42 1.92
C ARG A 54 -0.96 8.49 2.19
N SER A 55 -0.43 7.54 2.93
CA SER A 55 1.01 7.45 3.22
C SER A 55 1.80 7.15 1.94
N GLU A 56 1.34 6.19 1.13
CA GLU A 56 1.94 5.84 -0.15
C GLU A 56 1.89 7.01 -1.14
N ILE A 57 0.76 7.71 -1.25
CA ILE A 57 0.62 8.90 -2.10
C ILE A 57 1.59 10.00 -1.67
N ARG A 58 1.76 10.21 -0.36
CA ARG A 58 2.68 11.21 0.16
C ARG A 58 4.13 10.84 -0.15
N MET A 59 4.50 9.59 0.01
CA MET A 59 5.82 9.08 -0.35
C MET A 59 6.05 9.21 -1.86
N ALA A 60 5.09 8.77 -2.68
CA ALA A 60 5.17 8.82 -4.14
C ALA A 60 5.26 10.27 -4.65
N SER A 61 4.49 11.20 -4.06
CA SER A 61 4.55 12.63 -4.43
C SER A 61 5.87 13.28 -4.01
N ALA A 62 6.40 12.97 -2.81
CA ALA A 62 7.71 13.44 -2.38
C ALA A 62 8.83 12.92 -3.29
N LEU A 63 8.80 11.63 -3.65
CA LEU A 63 9.73 11.04 -4.62
C LEU A 63 9.57 11.65 -6.02
N GLY A 64 8.35 11.97 -6.43
CA GLY A 64 8.08 12.67 -7.68
C GLY A 64 8.74 14.04 -7.72
N VAL A 65 8.54 14.85 -6.67
CA VAL A 65 9.19 16.18 -6.55
C VAL A 65 10.70 16.05 -6.52
N ALA A 66 11.24 15.13 -5.71
CA ALA A 66 12.68 14.87 -5.65
C ALA A 66 13.25 14.45 -7.02
N GLY A 67 12.52 13.62 -7.77
CA GLY A 67 12.88 13.22 -9.12
C GLY A 67 12.94 14.40 -10.09
N VAL A 68 11.92 15.27 -10.08
CA VAL A 68 11.90 16.49 -10.91
C VAL A 68 13.05 17.43 -10.54
N CYS A 69 13.25 17.70 -9.25
CA CYS A 69 14.35 18.52 -8.78
C CYS A 69 15.72 17.92 -9.17
N GLY A 70 15.88 16.61 -9.10
CA GLY A 70 17.07 15.90 -9.54
C GLY A 70 17.35 16.08 -11.03
N ILE A 71 16.33 15.96 -11.88
CA ILE A 71 16.44 16.17 -13.34
C ILE A 71 16.84 17.61 -13.64
N VAL A 72 16.19 18.59 -13.00
CA VAL A 72 16.51 20.02 -13.19
C VAL A 72 17.94 20.32 -12.73
N THR A 73 18.34 19.80 -11.58
CA THR A 73 19.71 19.98 -11.05
C THR A 73 20.75 19.37 -12.00
N LEU A 74 20.48 18.17 -12.52
CA LEU A 74 21.37 17.53 -13.51
C LEU A 74 21.49 18.37 -14.78
N GLN A 75 20.40 18.94 -15.29
CA GLN A 75 20.44 19.86 -16.43
C GLN A 75 21.31 21.09 -16.14
N LEU A 76 21.13 21.73 -14.98
CA LEU A 76 21.94 22.89 -14.60
C LEU A 76 23.43 22.54 -14.48
N LEU A 77 23.76 21.36 -13.93
CA LEU A 77 25.14 20.88 -13.86
C LEU A 77 25.74 20.61 -15.24
N LEU A 78 24.98 20.05 -16.18
CA LEU A 78 25.44 19.84 -17.56
C LEU A 78 25.71 21.16 -18.26
N VAL A 79 24.82 22.15 -18.11
CA VAL A 79 25.03 23.50 -18.64
C VAL A 79 26.27 24.14 -18.03
N ALA A 80 26.43 24.07 -16.70
CA ALA A 80 27.60 24.59 -16.00
C ALA A 80 28.89 23.90 -16.47
N LEU A 81 28.88 22.58 -16.69
CA LEU A 81 30.01 21.82 -17.21
C LEU A 81 30.40 22.28 -18.62
N VAL A 82 29.43 22.45 -19.52
CA VAL A 82 29.65 22.91 -20.90
C VAL A 82 30.24 24.31 -20.91
N LEU A 83 29.68 25.24 -20.12
CA LEU A 83 30.19 26.60 -20.00
C LEU A 83 31.59 26.62 -19.38
N GLY A 84 31.83 25.87 -18.31
CA GLY A 84 33.14 25.78 -17.68
C GLY A 84 34.22 25.23 -18.62
N LEU A 85 33.90 24.22 -19.42
CA LEU A 85 34.82 23.66 -20.43
C LEU A 85 35.09 24.64 -21.58
N ALA A 86 34.08 25.42 -21.97
CA ALA A 86 34.22 26.43 -23.02
C ALA A 86 35.08 27.61 -22.55
N GLU A 87 34.81 28.16 -21.36
CA GLU A 87 35.55 29.28 -20.78
C GLU A 87 36.99 28.92 -20.42
N ALA A 88 37.24 27.68 -19.98
CA ALA A 88 38.59 27.19 -19.70
C ALA A 88 39.46 27.02 -20.97
N GLY A 89 38.90 27.21 -22.17
CA GLY A 89 39.63 27.06 -23.43
C GLY A 89 40.02 25.63 -23.77
N VAL A 90 39.51 24.64 -23.03
CA VAL A 90 39.86 23.22 -23.21
C VAL A 90 39.25 22.68 -24.50
N VAL A 91 37.98 23.03 -24.77
CA VAL A 91 37.22 22.58 -25.95
C VAL A 91 36.24 23.65 -26.42
N ARG A 92 35.92 23.66 -27.73
CA ARG A 92 34.86 24.52 -28.27
C ARG A 92 33.52 24.16 -27.60
N GLY A 93 32.73 25.15 -27.20
CA GLY A 93 31.50 24.95 -26.42
C GLY A 93 30.49 23.98 -27.05
N TRP A 94 30.35 23.96 -28.38
CA TRP A 94 29.49 23.00 -29.08
C TRP A 94 29.97 21.55 -28.93
N LEU A 95 31.30 21.33 -28.86
CA LEU A 95 31.89 20.00 -28.70
C LEU A 95 31.69 19.51 -27.25
N ALA A 96 31.86 20.40 -26.27
CA ALA A 96 31.57 20.11 -24.86
C ALA A 96 30.10 19.69 -24.67
N ALA A 97 29.17 20.40 -25.32
CA ALA A 97 27.74 20.07 -25.28
C ALA A 97 27.44 18.69 -25.87
N LEU A 98 28.04 18.36 -27.02
CA LEU A 98 27.85 17.04 -27.65
C LEU A 98 28.41 15.90 -26.80
N LEU A 99 29.57 16.08 -26.16
CA LEU A 99 30.15 15.06 -25.28
C LEU A 99 29.27 14.84 -24.04
N ALA A 100 28.83 15.91 -23.39
CA ALA A 100 27.92 15.83 -22.26
C ALA A 100 26.61 15.11 -22.64
N ALA A 101 26.02 15.48 -23.79
CA ALA A 101 24.82 14.84 -24.32
C ALA A 101 25.03 13.35 -24.62
N ALA A 102 26.16 12.98 -25.23
CA ALA A 102 26.49 11.59 -25.54
C ALA A 102 26.61 10.73 -24.28
N VAL A 103 27.26 11.23 -23.23
CA VAL A 103 27.38 10.53 -21.94
C VAL A 103 26.02 10.32 -21.30
N VAL A 104 25.20 11.36 -21.21
CA VAL A 104 23.85 11.27 -20.63
C VAL A 104 22.96 10.33 -21.43
N LEU A 105 23.03 10.39 -22.76
CA LEU A 105 22.26 9.51 -23.65
C LEU A 105 22.66 8.04 -23.46
N ALA A 106 23.96 7.75 -23.34
CA ALA A 106 24.45 6.40 -23.10
C ALA A 106 23.94 5.84 -21.76
N ILE A 107 24.06 6.63 -20.68
CA ILE A 107 23.56 6.25 -19.35
C ILE A 107 22.04 6.06 -19.38
N GLY A 108 21.30 7.00 -19.96
CA GLY A 108 19.85 6.96 -20.06
C GLY A 108 19.35 5.75 -20.87
N THR A 109 20.04 5.43 -21.97
CA THR A 109 19.72 4.26 -22.80
C THR A 109 19.97 2.96 -22.04
N ALA A 110 21.12 2.84 -21.37
CA ALA A 110 21.44 1.64 -20.59
C ALA A 110 20.45 1.43 -19.44
N ALA A 111 20.17 2.48 -18.67
CA ALA A 111 19.19 2.45 -17.59
C ALA A 111 17.78 2.11 -18.13
N GLY A 112 17.39 2.71 -19.27
CA GLY A 112 16.12 2.45 -19.94
C GLY A 112 15.96 1.00 -20.37
N LEU A 113 16.99 0.41 -20.98
CA LEU A 113 16.97 -1.00 -21.38
C LEU A 113 16.87 -1.94 -20.17
N ILE A 114 17.63 -1.68 -19.11
CA ILE A 114 17.58 -2.47 -17.87
C ILE A 114 16.19 -2.37 -17.22
N GLY A 115 15.64 -1.16 -17.13
CA GLY A 115 14.30 -0.91 -16.58
C GLY A 115 13.22 -1.58 -17.40
N TRP A 116 13.31 -1.51 -18.73
CA TRP A 116 12.36 -2.15 -19.64
C TRP A 116 12.35 -3.67 -19.48
N GLY A 117 13.51 -4.28 -19.27
CA GLY A 117 13.63 -5.72 -19.00
C GLY A 117 12.93 -6.17 -17.71
N LYS A 118 12.84 -5.28 -16.70
CA LYS A 118 12.23 -5.55 -15.39
C LYS A 118 10.77 -5.11 -15.27
N ARG A 119 10.14 -4.66 -16.36
CA ARG A 119 8.77 -4.16 -16.34
C ARG A 119 7.78 -5.23 -15.84
N VAL A 120 6.92 -4.87 -14.89
CA VAL A 120 5.82 -5.71 -14.42
C VAL A 120 4.83 -5.91 -15.58
N ARG A 121 4.70 -7.15 -16.05
CA ARG A 121 3.81 -7.49 -17.17
C ARG A 121 2.38 -7.80 -16.74
N ALA A 122 2.20 -8.23 -15.50
CA ALA A 122 0.93 -8.72 -15.01
C ALA A 122 0.71 -8.23 -13.56
N PRO A 123 0.10 -7.04 -13.40
CA PRO A 123 -0.11 -6.46 -12.08
C PRO A 123 -1.18 -7.25 -11.32
N LEU A 124 -0.91 -7.53 -10.03
CA LEU A 124 -1.87 -8.13 -9.09
C LEU A 124 -2.45 -9.50 -9.50
N ASP A 125 -1.73 -10.26 -10.32
CA ASP A 125 -2.17 -11.57 -10.81
C ASP A 125 -2.60 -12.54 -9.70
N ALA A 126 -1.83 -12.60 -8.61
CA ALA A 126 -2.13 -13.48 -7.49
C ALA A 126 -3.44 -13.09 -6.80
N THR A 127 -3.62 -11.79 -6.53
CA THR A 127 -4.84 -11.22 -5.94
C THR A 127 -6.04 -11.45 -6.85
N ARG A 128 -5.88 -11.23 -8.16
CA ARG A 128 -6.96 -11.41 -9.13
C ARG A 128 -7.39 -12.88 -9.22
N ARG A 129 -6.44 -13.82 -9.16
CA ARG A 129 -6.73 -15.27 -9.10
C ARG A 129 -7.47 -15.65 -7.83
N SER A 130 -7.01 -15.21 -6.67
CA SER A 130 -7.66 -15.50 -5.38
C SER A 130 -9.09 -14.98 -5.32
N VAL A 131 -9.36 -13.77 -5.81
CA VAL A 131 -10.73 -13.23 -5.89
C VAL A 131 -11.61 -14.06 -6.81
N GLN A 132 -11.10 -14.49 -7.96
CA GLN A 132 -11.86 -15.34 -8.89
C GLN A 132 -12.14 -16.74 -8.34
N GLU A 133 -11.20 -17.30 -7.57
CA GLU A 133 -11.36 -18.58 -6.89
C GLU A 133 -12.42 -18.50 -5.78
N ASN A 134 -12.36 -17.47 -4.94
CA ASN A 134 -13.36 -17.23 -3.90
C ASN A 134 -14.78 -17.07 -4.48
N VAL A 135 -14.92 -16.33 -5.60
CA VAL A 135 -16.20 -16.18 -6.28
C VAL A 135 -16.70 -17.50 -6.86
N ARG A 136 -15.81 -18.37 -7.37
CA ARG A 136 -16.18 -19.70 -7.86
C ARG A 136 -16.67 -20.61 -6.74
N TRP A 137 -15.92 -20.68 -5.64
CA TRP A 137 -16.29 -21.49 -4.48
C TRP A 137 -17.67 -21.14 -3.94
N VAL A 138 -17.99 -19.84 -3.86
CA VAL A 138 -19.32 -19.36 -3.43
C VAL A 138 -20.42 -19.76 -4.42
N LYS A 139 -20.17 -19.72 -5.73
CA LYS A 139 -21.15 -20.14 -6.74
C LYS A 139 -21.40 -21.65 -6.71
N GLU A 140 -20.37 -22.44 -6.48
CA GLU A 140 -20.47 -23.91 -6.39
C GLU A 140 -21.22 -24.38 -5.14
N HIS A 141 -21.17 -23.62 -4.04
CA HIS A 141 -21.90 -23.96 -2.80
C HIS A 141 -23.33 -23.40 -2.73
N LEU A 142 -23.71 -22.48 -3.62
CA LEU A 142 -25.04 -21.85 -3.65
C LEU A 142 -25.94 -22.36 -4.81
N ALA A 143 -25.40 -23.16 -5.72
CA ALA A 143 -26.12 -23.83 -6.81
C ALA A 143 -26.40 -25.29 -6.45
#